data_AF-A0A2S4V9K5-F1
#
_entry.id   AF-A0A2S4V9K5-F1
#
_cell.length_a   1.000
_cell.length_b   1.000
_cell.length_c   1.000
_cell.angle_alpha   90.00
_cell.angle_beta   90.00
_cell.angle_gamma   90.00
#
_symmetry.space_group_name_H-M   'P 1'
#
loop_
_entity.id
_entity.type
_entity.pdbx_description
1 polymer ?
#
loop_
_entity_poly.entity_id
_entity_poly.type
_entity_poly.pdbx_seq_one_letter_code
_entity_poly.pdbx_strand_id
1 'polypeptide(L)'
;MTTKSNSGSRSLGKTAMHINYLLNRQSPHPYESIPMAMGLPNQPNIHTKHSNDEKHPLDSKRPQDRLGILPDVLFKNRANNLSRRTQTERKVELLWSYLADWVVVISMAFIFGFLDRVHGHHREFDLNDPTIQFSHALHERVPVPLLGILSILIPALLIILTSQALLRSSWDTHIGLLGLALSLSLTLAVTTSVKITVGRPRPDMLSRCQPGVNAVNAGAPSYGLSNSSICTAPIDSRDFQDGFRSFPSGHSSVAFAGLGFLSLYLAGKLHLLDRRGHSLKVWISIAPLLGAALIAISRTMDNRHHWQDVLVGSALGSLTAWFGYRFYYPSLSSSDCHRPYSPRIPSLNSISVSYHGEESNSDHSRSSSSGDIENQLIQAGVNPISLPSSIHPHHTSPKPEGDDDISMVSRYSNLNNNPTRTQLPSQPKLE
;
A
#
# COMPACT_ATOMS: atom_id res chain seq x y z
N MET A 1 -33.87 -30.12 -77.60
CA MET A 1 -35.01 -29.26 -77.24
C MET A 1 -34.48 -28.20 -76.28
N THR A 2 -34.17 -26.98 -76.77
CA THR A 2 -35.08 -25.80 -76.86
C THR A 2 -35.37 -25.20 -75.48
N THR A 3 -34.61 -24.18 -75.01
CA THR A 3 -34.76 -22.71 -75.26
C THR A 3 -35.96 -22.07 -74.53
N LYS A 4 -35.91 -20.88 -73.90
CA LYS A 4 -34.86 -19.81 -73.75
C LYS A 4 -35.29 -18.79 -72.65
N SER A 5 -34.36 -17.94 -72.16
CA SER A 5 -34.44 -16.44 -72.02
C SER A 5 -35.77 -15.78 -71.57
N ASN A 6 -35.90 -14.74 -70.71
CA ASN A 6 -35.06 -13.79 -69.92
C ASN A 6 -36.03 -12.93 -69.04
N SER A 7 -35.77 -11.84 -68.30
CA SER A 7 -34.67 -11.17 -67.52
C SER A 7 -35.30 -9.93 -66.84
N GLY A 8 -34.85 -9.29 -65.75
CA GLY A 8 -33.67 -9.45 -64.89
C GLY A 8 -32.96 -8.09 -64.67
N SER A 9 -33.10 -7.42 -63.50
CA SER A 9 -32.52 -6.07 -63.25
C SER A 9 -31.93 -5.83 -61.84
N ARG A 10 -30.61 -5.59 -61.82
CA ARG A 10 -29.82 -4.62 -61.00
C ARG A 10 -29.97 -4.54 -59.45
N SER A 11 -29.08 -5.28 -58.79
CA SER A 11 -28.09 -4.82 -57.76
C SER A 11 -28.07 -3.35 -57.31
N LEU A 12 -28.02 -3.11 -55.97
CA LEU A 12 -27.04 -2.28 -55.19
C LEU A 12 -27.63 -1.85 -53.81
N GLY A 13 -26.82 -1.77 -52.74
CA GLY A 13 -27.23 -1.10 -51.48
C GLY A 13 -26.54 -1.55 -50.18
N LYS A 14 -25.59 -0.75 -49.67
CA LYS A 14 -24.81 -1.00 -48.43
C LYS A 14 -25.48 -0.47 -47.14
N THR A 15 -25.34 -1.23 -46.04
CA THR A 15 -25.06 -0.80 -44.64
C THR A 15 -25.99 0.16 -43.87
N ALA A 16 -26.62 -0.34 -42.80
CA ALA A 16 -26.81 0.25 -41.43
C ALA A 16 -27.46 -0.84 -40.54
N MET A 17 -27.16 -1.13 -39.26
CA MET A 17 -26.63 -0.43 -38.07
C MET A 17 -27.71 0.17 -37.14
N HIS A 18 -27.57 -0.15 -35.83
CA HIS A 18 -28.22 0.42 -34.62
C HIS A 18 -29.61 -0.04 -34.10
N ILE A 19 -29.57 -0.45 -32.81
CA ILE A 19 -30.45 -0.10 -31.66
C ILE A 19 -31.70 -0.93 -31.31
N ASN A 20 -31.50 -1.75 -30.27
CA ASN A 20 -32.33 -1.99 -29.08
C ASN A 20 -33.82 -1.61 -29.10
N TYR A 21 -34.67 -2.62 -28.94
CA TYR A 21 -35.82 -2.52 -28.03
C TYR A 21 -36.17 -3.90 -27.44
N LEU A 22 -35.96 -4.09 -26.14
CA LEU A 22 -36.43 -5.25 -25.39
C LEU A 22 -37.06 -4.77 -24.08
N LEU A 23 -38.39 -4.62 -24.08
CA LEU A 23 -39.17 -4.37 -22.88
C LEU A 23 -39.97 -5.60 -22.44
N ASN A 24 -39.67 -6.02 -21.21
CA ASN A 24 -40.63 -6.34 -20.15
C ASN A 24 -41.62 -7.52 -20.30
N ARG A 25 -41.54 -8.48 -19.35
CA ARG A 25 -42.73 -9.10 -18.72
C ARG A 25 -42.45 -9.62 -17.29
N GLN A 26 -43.49 -9.57 -16.44
CA GLN A 26 -43.50 -9.79 -14.97
C GLN A 26 -44.70 -10.69 -14.58
N SER A 27 -44.91 -11.22 -13.36
CA SER A 27 -44.18 -11.17 -12.07
C SER A 27 -44.09 -12.63 -11.51
N PRO A 28 -44.68 -13.12 -10.38
CA PRO A 28 -45.18 -12.50 -9.12
C PRO A 28 -44.81 -13.23 -7.79
N HIS A 29 -44.02 -12.57 -6.92
CA HIS A 29 -44.26 -12.52 -5.44
C HIS A 29 -44.11 -13.82 -4.59
N PRO A 30 -44.17 -13.78 -3.22
CA PRO A 30 -44.51 -12.66 -2.33
C PRO A 30 -43.64 -12.41 -1.05
N TYR A 31 -43.89 -11.24 -0.42
CA TYR A 31 -43.50 -10.76 0.94
C TYR A 31 -41.99 -10.66 1.29
N GLU A 32 -41.52 -9.77 2.19
CA GLU A 32 -42.17 -8.82 3.11
C GLU A 32 -41.33 -7.53 3.28
N SER A 33 -41.92 -6.38 3.64
CA SER A 33 -41.16 -5.15 4.00
C SER A 33 -41.98 -4.12 4.81
N ILE A 34 -41.28 -3.32 5.65
CA ILE A 34 -41.87 -2.29 6.53
C ILE A 34 -41.14 -0.94 6.33
N PRO A 35 -41.84 0.19 6.14
CA PRO A 35 -41.26 1.54 6.05
C PRO A 35 -41.59 2.44 7.26
N MET A 36 -40.78 3.48 7.49
CA MET A 36 -41.22 4.74 8.13
C MET A 36 -40.33 5.92 7.72
N ALA A 37 -40.81 7.15 7.87
CA ALA A 37 -40.17 8.37 7.36
C ALA A 37 -40.35 9.58 8.30
N MET A 38 -39.37 10.49 8.28
CA MET A 38 -39.33 11.88 8.80
C MET A 38 -37.95 12.47 8.43
N GLY A 39 -37.71 13.79 8.31
CA GLY A 39 -38.56 14.98 8.40
C GLY A 39 -37.67 16.24 8.45
N LEU A 40 -37.99 17.31 7.71
CA LEU A 40 -37.18 18.56 7.63
C LEU A 40 -37.85 19.72 8.38
N PRO A 41 -37.05 20.61 9.02
CA PRO A 41 -37.42 22.03 9.07
C PRO A 41 -36.25 23.04 8.94
N ASN A 42 -36.46 24.02 8.06
CA ASN A 42 -36.16 25.47 8.11
C ASN A 42 -34.87 26.06 8.75
N GLN A 43 -34.31 27.05 8.03
CA GLN A 43 -33.44 28.12 8.56
C GLN A 43 -34.24 29.22 9.28
N PRO A 44 -33.56 30.05 10.09
CA PRO A 44 -33.71 31.51 10.04
C PRO A 44 -32.39 32.23 9.71
N ASN A 45 -32.46 33.54 9.47
CA ASN A 45 -31.37 34.39 8.95
C ASN A 45 -30.98 35.50 9.95
N ILE A 46 -29.99 36.33 9.56
CA ILE A 46 -29.62 37.65 10.13
C ILE A 46 -28.91 37.68 11.51
N HIS A 47 -27.58 37.83 11.54
CA HIS A 47 -26.96 39.16 11.77
C HIS A 47 -25.43 39.16 11.57
N THR A 48 -24.91 40.29 11.09
CA THR A 48 -23.47 40.57 10.96
C THR A 48 -22.88 41.20 12.24
N LYS A 49 -21.63 40.84 12.56
CA LYS A 49 -20.73 41.64 13.42
C LYS A 49 -19.26 41.37 13.07
N HIS A 50 -18.47 42.43 12.90
CA HIS A 50 -17.01 42.37 12.92
C HIS A 50 -16.50 42.31 14.37
N SER A 51 -15.44 41.53 14.62
CA SER A 51 -14.28 41.98 15.44
C SER A 51 -13.16 40.95 15.48
N ASN A 52 -11.98 41.39 15.01
CA ASN A 52 -10.62 41.13 15.52
C ASN A 52 -10.03 39.70 15.57
N ASP A 53 -8.74 39.63 15.23
CA ASP A 53 -7.86 38.48 15.43
C ASP A 53 -7.63 38.16 16.92
N GLU A 54 -7.63 36.86 17.27
CA GLU A 54 -6.98 36.38 18.48
C GLU A 54 -6.18 35.11 18.19
N LYS A 55 -4.86 35.15 18.44
CA LYS A 55 -3.93 34.07 18.10
C LYS A 55 -3.93 32.99 19.18
N HIS A 56 -4.66 31.90 18.96
CA HIS A 56 -4.56 30.70 19.79
C HIS A 56 -3.11 30.17 19.83
N PRO A 57 -2.47 30.03 21.00
CA PRO A 57 -1.18 29.36 21.13
C PRO A 57 -1.31 27.86 20.82
N LEU A 58 -0.27 27.28 20.20
CA LEU A 58 -0.19 25.85 19.95
C LEU A 58 0.07 25.09 21.26
N ASP A 59 -0.84 24.20 21.64
CA ASP A 59 -0.68 23.31 22.80
C ASP A 59 0.53 22.36 22.62
N SER A 60 1.57 22.60 23.40
CA SER A 60 2.80 21.80 23.38
C SER A 60 2.59 20.48 24.09
N LYS A 61 2.18 19.47 23.31
CA LYS A 61 2.00 18.09 23.78
C LYS A 61 3.31 17.46 24.24
N ARG A 62 3.62 17.63 25.53
CA ARG A 62 4.60 16.81 26.26
C ARG A 62 4.30 15.32 26.05
N PRO A 63 5.32 14.46 25.94
CA PRO A 63 5.13 13.01 25.84
C PRO A 63 4.52 12.50 27.16
N GLN A 64 3.27 12.06 27.12
CA GLN A 64 2.63 11.41 28.27
C GLN A 64 3.05 9.94 28.34
N ASP A 65 3.77 9.57 29.39
CA ASP A 65 4.08 8.17 29.70
C ASP A 65 2.78 7.39 29.93
N ARG A 66 2.57 6.31 29.14
CA ARG A 66 1.33 5.52 29.20
C ARG A 66 1.16 4.66 30.46
N LEU A 67 2.20 4.54 31.29
CA LEU A 67 2.13 3.96 32.65
C LEU A 67 2.64 5.02 33.63
N GLY A 68 1.73 5.74 34.28
CA GLY A 68 2.04 6.79 35.26
C GLY A 68 2.51 6.25 36.61
N ILE A 69 3.66 5.58 36.64
CA ILE A 69 4.26 4.97 37.84
C ILE A 69 5.78 5.23 37.88
N LEU A 70 6.20 6.50 37.84
CA LEU A 70 7.58 6.88 38.14
C LEU A 70 7.67 8.37 38.58
N PRO A 71 8.29 8.71 39.73
CA PRO A 71 8.43 10.10 40.17
C PRO A 71 9.53 10.86 39.41
N ASP A 72 9.38 12.18 39.25
CA ASP A 72 10.25 13.06 38.45
C ASP A 72 11.75 12.99 38.80
N VAL A 73 12.08 12.66 40.06
CA VAL A 73 13.45 12.49 40.54
C VAL A 73 14.20 11.40 39.77
N LEU A 74 13.50 10.33 39.34
CA LEU A 74 14.09 9.29 38.50
C LEU A 74 14.39 9.79 37.08
N PHE A 75 13.55 10.65 36.51
CA PHE A 75 13.82 11.26 35.21
C PHE A 75 15.02 12.21 35.27
N LYS A 76 15.13 13.04 36.31
CA LYS A 76 16.27 13.97 36.47
C LYS A 76 17.61 13.23 36.65
N ASN A 77 17.62 12.15 37.43
CA ASN A 77 18.79 11.28 37.55
C ASN A 77 19.10 10.47 36.27
N ARG A 78 18.09 10.17 35.44
CA ARG A 78 18.28 9.55 34.12
C ARG A 78 18.90 10.54 33.12
N ALA A 79 18.45 11.80 33.11
CA ALA A 79 19.00 12.87 32.28
C ALA A 79 20.49 13.12 32.59
N ASN A 80 20.85 13.22 33.88
CA ASN A 80 22.24 13.39 34.31
C ASN A 80 23.17 12.22 33.92
N ASN A 81 22.64 11.00 33.81
CA ASN A 81 23.39 9.85 33.29
C ASN A 81 23.43 9.81 31.75
N LEU A 82 22.44 10.37 31.06
CA LEU A 82 22.41 10.46 29.60
C LEU A 82 23.47 11.41 29.04
N SER A 83 23.81 12.50 29.74
CA SER A 83 24.83 13.47 29.28
C SER A 83 26.25 12.91 29.22
N ARG A 84 26.51 11.78 29.90
CA ARG A 84 27.81 11.06 29.86
C ARG A 84 27.87 9.92 28.83
N ARG A 85 26.77 9.53 28.21
CA ARG A 85 26.76 8.39 27.27
C ARG A 85 27.62 8.67 26.05
N THR A 86 28.56 7.78 25.73
CA THR A 86 29.36 7.93 24.52
C THR A 86 28.57 7.56 23.25
N GLN A 87 28.96 8.14 22.11
CA GLN A 87 28.45 7.70 20.80
C GLN A 87 28.74 6.21 20.52
N THR A 88 29.76 5.64 21.16
CA THR A 88 30.12 4.21 21.07
C THR A 88 29.10 3.35 21.82
N GLU A 89 28.79 3.65 23.08
CA GLU A 89 27.73 2.97 23.85
C GLU A 89 26.40 3.01 23.11
N ARG A 90 25.99 4.18 22.60
CA ARG A 90 24.75 4.33 21.83
C ARG A 90 24.71 3.43 20.59
N LYS A 91 25.83 3.29 19.87
CA LYS A 91 25.93 2.39 18.71
C LYS A 91 25.82 0.92 19.12
N VAL A 92 26.43 0.53 20.23
CA VAL A 92 26.36 -0.85 20.77
C VAL A 92 24.95 -1.18 21.26
N GLU A 93 24.29 -0.26 21.96
CA GLU A 93 22.90 -0.42 22.44
C GLU A 93 21.90 -0.53 21.28
N LEU A 94 22.06 0.30 20.24
CA LEU A 94 21.31 0.18 18.98
C LEU A 94 21.55 -1.18 18.31
N LEU A 95 22.82 -1.60 18.19
CA LEU A 95 23.17 -2.88 17.57
C LEU A 95 22.49 -4.06 18.28
N TRP A 96 22.57 -4.13 19.61
CA TRP A 96 21.92 -5.18 20.39
C TRP A 96 20.39 -5.15 20.27
N SER A 97 19.78 -3.97 20.30
CA SER A 97 18.34 -3.80 20.10
C SER A 97 17.84 -4.42 18.80
N TYR A 98 18.51 -4.17 17.68
CA TYR A 98 18.09 -4.69 16.37
C TYR A 98 18.62 -6.09 16.06
N LEU A 99 19.74 -6.51 16.69
CA LEU A 99 20.20 -7.90 16.64
C LEU A 99 19.18 -8.85 17.26
N ALA A 100 18.52 -8.45 18.35
CA ALA A 100 17.44 -9.23 18.94
C ALA A 100 16.27 -9.44 17.94
N ASP A 101 15.85 -8.39 17.23
CA ASP A 101 14.80 -8.50 16.19
C ASP A 101 15.22 -9.50 15.09
N TRP A 102 16.45 -9.38 14.58
CA TRP A 102 16.99 -10.25 13.54
C TRP A 102 17.08 -11.71 13.99
N VAL A 103 17.52 -11.98 15.21
CA VAL A 103 17.55 -13.34 15.79
C VAL A 103 16.13 -13.91 15.88
N VAL A 104 15.12 -13.12 16.28
CA VAL A 104 13.73 -13.58 16.35
C VAL A 104 13.16 -13.89 14.96
N VAL A 105 13.28 -13.01 13.96
CA VAL A 105 12.70 -13.29 12.63
C VAL A 105 13.43 -14.42 11.89
N ILE A 106 14.76 -14.54 12.03
CA ILE A 106 15.54 -15.62 11.41
C ILE A 106 15.24 -16.96 12.09
N SER A 107 15.20 -17.01 13.44
CA SER A 107 14.88 -18.26 14.15
C SER A 107 13.46 -18.72 13.87
N MET A 108 12.47 -17.82 13.83
CA MET A 108 11.09 -18.18 13.45
C MET A 108 11.00 -18.66 12.00
N ALA A 109 11.66 -18.00 11.05
CA ALA A 109 11.70 -18.46 9.66
C ALA A 109 12.37 -19.84 9.52
N PHE A 110 13.43 -20.12 10.29
CA PHE A 110 14.09 -21.42 10.32
C PHE A 110 13.21 -22.51 10.95
N ILE A 111 12.64 -22.25 12.13
CA ILE A 111 11.76 -23.19 12.84
C ILE A 111 10.55 -23.57 11.96
N PHE A 112 9.84 -22.61 11.39
CA PHE A 112 8.68 -22.89 10.54
C PHE A 112 9.03 -23.36 9.12
N GLY A 113 10.24 -23.10 8.64
CA GLY A 113 10.80 -23.75 7.45
C GLY A 113 11.16 -25.22 7.69
N PHE A 114 11.60 -25.57 8.90
CA PHE A 114 11.87 -26.96 9.29
C PHE A 114 10.58 -27.73 9.63
N LEU A 115 9.60 -27.10 10.26
CA LEU A 115 8.31 -27.72 10.58
C LEU A 115 7.56 -28.21 9.34
N ASP A 116 7.75 -27.61 8.15
CA ASP A 116 7.22 -28.15 6.89
C ASP A 116 7.78 -29.55 6.52
N ARG A 117 8.78 -30.07 7.24
CA ARG A 117 9.22 -31.48 7.14
C ARG A 117 8.43 -32.45 8.01
N VAL A 118 7.61 -31.99 8.96
CA VAL A 118 6.91 -32.83 9.94
C VAL A 118 5.56 -33.31 9.38
N HIS A 119 5.24 -34.58 9.61
CA HIS A 119 4.01 -35.21 9.14
C HIS A 119 2.78 -34.44 9.68
N GLY A 120 1.78 -34.24 8.83
CA GLY A 120 0.57 -33.48 9.17
C GLY A 120 -0.64 -34.35 9.44
N HIS A 121 -1.76 -33.71 9.77
CA HIS A 121 -3.07 -34.36 9.76
C HIS A 121 -3.42 -34.83 8.35
N HIS A 122 -4.01 -36.03 8.22
CA HIS A 122 -4.58 -36.51 6.97
C HIS A 122 -6.11 -36.49 7.11
N ARG A 123 -6.78 -35.47 6.55
CA ARG A 123 -8.24 -35.38 6.61
C ARG A 123 -8.87 -36.42 5.69
N GLU A 124 -9.95 -37.04 6.16
CA GLU A 124 -10.79 -37.93 5.35
C GLU A 124 -11.34 -37.25 4.08
N PHE A 125 -11.62 -38.08 3.07
CA PHE A 125 -11.96 -37.69 1.71
C PHE A 125 -12.90 -38.69 1.03
N ASP A 126 -13.69 -38.24 0.07
CA ASP A 126 -14.55 -39.10 -0.76
C ASP A 126 -13.79 -39.47 -2.04
N LEU A 127 -13.69 -40.76 -2.38
CA LEU A 127 -13.11 -41.22 -3.64
C LEU A 127 -13.81 -40.64 -4.89
N ASN A 128 -15.10 -40.32 -4.76
CA ASN A 128 -15.94 -39.81 -5.84
C ASN A 128 -15.84 -38.28 -6.00
N ASP A 129 -15.14 -37.56 -5.11
CA ASP A 129 -14.98 -36.11 -5.19
C ASP A 129 -14.12 -35.72 -6.40
N PRO A 130 -14.70 -35.12 -7.47
CA PRO A 130 -13.94 -34.78 -8.68
C PRO A 130 -12.94 -33.66 -8.43
N THR A 131 -13.03 -32.92 -7.31
CA THR A 131 -12.09 -31.85 -6.99
C THR A 131 -10.71 -32.38 -6.61
N ILE A 132 -10.57 -33.65 -6.21
CA ILE A 132 -9.31 -34.30 -5.80
C ILE A 132 -8.80 -35.39 -6.77
N GLN A 133 -9.44 -35.53 -7.94
CA GLN A 133 -9.14 -36.52 -8.98
C GLN A 133 -8.15 -36.00 -10.07
N PHE A 134 -7.56 -34.82 -9.91
CA PHE A 134 -6.68 -34.25 -10.93
C PHE A 134 -5.33 -35.00 -11.03
N SER A 135 -4.71 -34.91 -12.20
CA SER A 135 -3.37 -35.44 -12.44
C SER A 135 -2.29 -34.60 -11.75
N HIS A 136 -1.35 -35.28 -11.09
CA HIS A 136 -0.20 -34.68 -10.43
C HIS A 136 0.77 -34.03 -11.43
N ALA A 137 1.06 -32.75 -11.23
CA ALA A 137 2.10 -32.04 -11.97
C ALA A 137 3.50 -32.36 -11.41
N LEU A 138 4.22 -33.25 -12.10
CA LEU A 138 5.61 -33.62 -11.80
C LEU A 138 6.57 -32.42 -11.79
N HIS A 139 6.36 -31.46 -12.70
CA HIS A 139 7.15 -30.25 -12.82
C HIS A 139 6.30 -29.02 -12.46
N GLU A 140 6.64 -28.37 -11.35
CA GLU A 140 6.00 -27.13 -10.91
C GLU A 140 6.44 -25.95 -11.79
N ARG A 141 5.49 -25.13 -12.27
CA ARG A 141 5.80 -23.92 -13.06
C ARG A 141 6.61 -22.88 -12.29
N VAL A 142 6.39 -22.79 -10.98
CA VAL A 142 7.23 -22.04 -10.03
C VAL A 142 7.68 -22.99 -8.92
N PRO A 143 8.87 -23.58 -8.98
CA PRO A 143 9.39 -24.43 -7.90
C PRO A 143 9.88 -23.59 -6.71
N VAL A 144 9.95 -24.19 -5.52
CA VAL A 144 10.30 -23.50 -4.27
C VAL A 144 11.60 -22.66 -4.32
N PRO A 145 12.71 -23.07 -4.98
CA PRO A 145 13.88 -22.21 -5.12
C PRO A 145 13.61 -20.93 -5.93
N LEU A 146 12.79 -21.02 -6.98
CA LEU A 146 12.38 -19.87 -7.78
C LEU A 146 11.44 -18.94 -6.99
N LEU A 147 10.51 -19.50 -6.19
CA LEU A 147 9.71 -18.73 -5.24
C LEU A 147 10.60 -17.90 -4.30
N GLY A 148 11.67 -18.49 -3.75
CA GLY A 148 12.64 -17.81 -2.90
C GLY A 148 13.38 -16.69 -3.61
N ILE A 149 13.81 -16.90 -4.86
CA ILE A 149 14.44 -15.86 -5.68
C ILE A 149 13.46 -14.71 -5.94
N LEU A 150 12.25 -15.01 -6.42
CA LEU A 150 11.25 -14.01 -6.80
C LEU A 150 10.66 -13.24 -5.60
N SER A 151 10.53 -13.88 -4.44
CA SER A 151 9.78 -13.35 -3.28
C SER A 151 10.66 -12.94 -2.11
N ILE A 152 11.96 -13.25 -2.11
CA ILE A 152 12.88 -12.86 -1.03
C ILE A 152 14.07 -12.11 -1.62
N LEU A 153 14.81 -12.73 -2.55
CA LEU A 153 16.05 -12.15 -3.10
C LEU A 153 15.78 -10.89 -3.93
N ILE A 154 14.84 -10.93 -4.88
CA ILE A 154 14.51 -9.76 -5.70
C ILE A 154 13.96 -8.60 -4.86
N PRO A 155 12.98 -8.80 -3.95
CA PRO A 155 12.58 -7.77 -2.98
C PRO A 155 13.73 -7.19 -2.16
N ALA A 156 14.61 -8.02 -1.61
CA ALA A 156 15.76 -7.54 -0.85
C ALA A 156 16.71 -6.68 -1.70
N LEU A 157 17.07 -7.14 -2.92
CA LEU A 157 17.92 -6.38 -3.82
C LEU A 157 17.30 -5.05 -4.27
N LEU A 158 16.00 -5.02 -4.54
CA LEU A 158 15.30 -3.78 -4.92
C LEU A 158 15.16 -2.81 -3.75
N ILE A 159 14.92 -3.30 -2.52
CA ILE A 159 14.97 -2.48 -1.31
C ILE A 159 16.36 -1.84 -1.15
N ILE A 160 17.43 -2.64 -1.26
CA ILE A 160 18.83 -2.17 -1.19
C ILE A 160 19.10 -1.13 -2.27
N LEU A 161 18.79 -1.43 -3.53
CA LEU A 161 19.03 -0.54 -4.66
C LEU A 161 18.29 0.79 -4.51
N THR A 162 17.01 0.78 -4.17
CA THR A 162 16.21 2.00 -3.96
C THR A 162 16.73 2.82 -2.77
N SER A 163 17.01 2.18 -1.63
CA SER A 163 17.47 2.89 -0.42
C SER A 163 18.89 3.45 -0.54
N GLN A 164 19.79 2.77 -1.28
CA GLN A 164 21.16 3.24 -1.49
C GLN A 164 21.30 4.20 -2.68
N ALA A 165 20.79 3.85 -3.86
CA ALA A 165 21.02 4.66 -5.06
C ALA A 165 20.17 5.94 -5.08
N LEU A 166 18.91 5.88 -4.63
CA LEU A 166 17.97 7.01 -4.70
C LEU A 166 17.92 7.81 -3.38
N LEU A 167 17.96 7.12 -2.24
CA LEU A 167 17.80 7.74 -0.90
C LEU A 167 19.11 7.87 -0.10
N ARG A 168 20.20 7.22 -0.54
CA ARG A 168 21.52 7.18 0.13
C ARG A 168 21.44 6.90 1.64
N SER A 169 20.51 6.02 2.04
CA SER A 169 20.14 5.80 3.45
C SER A 169 20.24 4.33 3.86
N SER A 170 21.36 3.98 4.50
CA SER A 170 21.57 2.64 5.09
C SER A 170 20.62 2.34 6.26
N TRP A 171 20.04 3.38 6.89
CA TRP A 171 18.96 3.22 7.85
C TRP A 171 17.71 2.64 7.19
N ASP A 172 17.34 3.18 6.04
CA ASP A 172 16.19 2.70 5.27
C ASP A 172 16.44 1.31 4.65
N THR A 173 17.68 1.01 4.24
CA THR A 173 18.07 -0.36 3.86
C THR A 173 17.83 -1.35 5.00
N HIS A 174 18.33 -1.04 6.20
CA HIS A 174 18.22 -1.92 7.37
C HIS A 174 16.76 -2.17 7.77
N ILE A 175 15.97 -1.10 7.88
CA ILE A 175 14.57 -1.18 8.29
C ILE A 175 13.69 -1.82 7.19
N GLY A 176 13.95 -1.54 5.91
CA GLY A 176 13.25 -2.18 4.79
C GLY A 176 13.49 -3.70 4.74
N LEU A 177 14.73 -4.13 4.93
CA LEU A 177 15.07 -5.57 4.99
C LEU A 177 14.48 -6.25 6.23
N LEU A 178 14.46 -5.58 7.38
CA LEU A 178 13.87 -6.12 8.62
C LEU A 178 12.34 -6.24 8.52
N GLY A 179 11.67 -5.29 7.85
CA GLY A 179 10.24 -5.37 7.56
C GLY A 179 9.87 -6.48 6.56
N LEU A 180 10.69 -6.67 5.52
CA LEU A 180 10.57 -7.81 4.60
C LEU A 180 10.72 -9.14 5.34
N ALA A 181 11.76 -9.26 6.18
CA ALA A 181 12.02 -10.45 6.97
C ALA A 181 10.86 -10.77 7.94
N LEU A 182 10.33 -9.75 8.65
CA LEU A 182 9.18 -9.89 9.55
C LEU A 182 7.91 -10.35 8.82
N SER A 183 7.63 -9.79 7.64
CA SER A 183 6.48 -10.17 6.81
C SER A 183 6.56 -11.64 6.38
N LEU A 184 7.74 -12.07 5.92
CA LEU A 184 8.02 -13.44 5.51
C LEU A 184 7.97 -14.42 6.69
N SER A 185 8.60 -14.10 7.82
CA SER A 185 8.63 -14.99 9.00
C SER A 185 7.24 -15.20 9.60
N LEU A 186 6.42 -14.14 9.67
CA LEU A 186 5.04 -14.22 10.14
C LEU A 186 4.17 -15.05 9.18
N THR A 187 4.36 -14.90 7.87
CA THR A 187 3.68 -15.74 6.87
C THR A 187 4.07 -17.21 6.98
N LEU A 188 5.36 -17.52 7.12
CA LEU A 188 5.82 -18.91 7.30
C LEU A 188 5.23 -19.52 8.57
N ALA A 189 5.23 -18.77 9.68
CA ALA A 189 4.64 -19.22 10.94
C ALA A 189 3.15 -19.61 10.81
N VAL A 190 2.31 -18.71 10.30
CA VAL A 190 0.87 -18.97 10.17
C VAL A 190 0.60 -20.02 9.08
N THR A 191 1.23 -19.91 7.91
CA THR A 191 1.03 -20.83 6.78
C THR A 191 1.39 -22.26 7.18
N THR A 192 2.60 -22.51 7.72
CA THR A 192 3.03 -23.87 8.08
C THR A 192 2.16 -24.45 9.19
N SER A 193 1.80 -23.66 10.21
CA SER A 193 0.95 -24.11 11.32
C SER A 193 -0.43 -24.58 10.84
N VAL A 194 -1.10 -23.80 9.98
CA VAL A 194 -2.42 -24.16 9.44
C VAL A 194 -2.31 -25.33 8.44
N LYS A 195 -1.26 -25.34 7.61
CA LYS A 195 -1.02 -26.38 6.59
C LYS A 195 -0.79 -27.78 7.19
N ILE A 196 -0.15 -27.87 8.36
CA ILE A 196 0.10 -29.13 9.07
C ILE A 196 -1.16 -29.59 9.84
N THR A 197 -1.93 -28.66 10.41
CA THR A 197 -3.09 -28.98 11.27
C THR A 197 -4.39 -29.26 10.51
N VAL A 198 -4.65 -28.57 9.38
CA VAL A 198 -5.91 -28.73 8.63
C VAL A 198 -5.93 -30.04 7.83
N GLY A 199 -4.81 -30.43 7.22
CA GLY A 199 -4.72 -31.69 6.49
C GLY A 199 -5.60 -31.79 5.22
N ARG A 200 -5.92 -30.66 4.57
CA ARG A 200 -6.80 -30.61 3.39
C ARG A 200 -6.12 -31.31 2.18
N PRO A 201 -6.75 -32.35 1.60
CA PRO A 201 -6.35 -32.90 0.29
C PRO A 201 -6.17 -31.82 -0.79
N ARG A 202 -5.12 -31.97 -1.61
CA ARG A 202 -4.90 -31.19 -2.83
C ARG A 202 -5.78 -31.69 -3.98
N PRO A 203 -5.97 -30.89 -5.04
CA PRO A 203 -6.68 -31.36 -6.23
C PRO A 203 -6.01 -32.59 -6.88
N ASP A 204 -4.71 -32.77 -6.69
CA ASP A 204 -3.95 -33.93 -7.16
C ASP A 204 -3.76 -35.05 -6.11
N MET A 205 -4.55 -35.08 -5.02
CA MET A 205 -4.37 -36.06 -3.95
C MET A 205 -4.54 -37.51 -4.43
N LEU A 206 -5.58 -37.85 -5.20
CA LEU A 206 -5.85 -39.24 -5.54
C LEU A 206 -4.81 -39.83 -6.51
N SER A 207 -4.22 -39.02 -7.39
CA SER A 207 -3.15 -39.47 -8.28
C SER A 207 -1.81 -39.70 -7.56
N ARG A 208 -1.60 -39.09 -6.39
CA ARG A 208 -0.49 -39.43 -5.47
C ARG A 208 -0.83 -40.58 -4.51
N CYS A 209 -2.08 -40.70 -4.07
CA CYS A 209 -2.55 -41.78 -3.20
C CYS A 209 -2.42 -43.15 -3.86
N GLN A 210 -2.75 -43.24 -5.16
CA GLN A 210 -2.86 -44.49 -5.90
C GLN A 210 -3.73 -45.50 -5.12
N PRO A 211 -5.04 -45.22 -4.98
CA PRO A 211 -5.94 -46.09 -4.22
C PRO A 211 -5.95 -47.51 -4.79
N GLY A 212 -6.03 -48.52 -3.92
CA GLY A 212 -6.07 -49.92 -4.34
C GLY A 212 -7.24 -50.24 -5.27
N VAL A 213 -7.10 -51.25 -6.13
CA VAL A 213 -8.08 -51.59 -7.20
C VAL A 213 -9.51 -51.86 -6.71
N ASN A 214 -9.68 -52.23 -5.44
CA ASN A 214 -10.97 -52.48 -4.78
C ASN A 214 -11.29 -51.44 -3.69
N ALA A 215 -10.64 -50.27 -3.71
CA ALA A 215 -10.85 -49.23 -2.71
C ALA A 215 -12.24 -48.61 -2.84
N VAL A 216 -12.95 -48.51 -1.71
CA VAL A 216 -14.28 -47.92 -1.59
C VAL A 216 -14.37 -47.07 -0.32
N ASN A 217 -15.32 -46.13 -0.30
CA ASN A 217 -15.63 -45.37 0.91
C ASN A 217 -16.16 -46.29 2.02
N ALA A 218 -15.80 -46.03 3.27
CA ALA A 218 -16.26 -46.80 4.43
C ALA A 218 -17.76 -46.52 4.70
N GLY A 219 -18.63 -47.35 4.11
CA GLY A 219 -20.10 -47.16 4.12
C GLY A 219 -20.76 -47.16 2.73
N ALA A 220 -20.01 -47.37 1.65
CA ALA A 220 -20.57 -47.57 0.31
C ALA A 220 -21.56 -48.78 0.30
N PRO A 221 -22.70 -48.69 -0.41
CA PRO A 221 -23.10 -47.65 -1.37
C PRO A 221 -23.89 -46.47 -0.76
N SER A 222 -23.95 -46.36 0.57
CA SER A 222 -24.75 -45.33 1.27
C SER A 222 -24.00 -44.00 1.38
N TYR A 223 -23.43 -43.69 2.56
CA TYR A 223 -22.62 -42.51 2.81
C TYR A 223 -21.42 -42.92 3.66
N GLY A 224 -20.24 -42.38 3.34
CA GLY A 224 -19.00 -42.73 3.99
C GLY A 224 -17.83 -42.02 3.33
N LEU A 225 -16.69 -41.96 4.03
CA LEU A 225 -15.43 -41.41 3.52
C LEU A 225 -14.36 -42.50 3.50
N SER A 226 -13.27 -42.23 2.80
CA SER A 226 -12.00 -42.94 2.89
C SER A 226 -10.98 -42.11 3.68
N ASN A 227 -9.97 -42.80 4.21
CA ASN A 227 -8.81 -42.19 4.86
C ASN A 227 -7.52 -42.68 4.18
N SER A 228 -6.35 -42.23 4.65
CA SER A 228 -5.06 -42.52 4.00
C SER A 228 -4.66 -44.01 3.91
N SER A 229 -5.36 -44.94 4.56
CA SER A 229 -5.02 -46.37 4.55
C SER A 229 -5.39 -47.12 3.26
N ILE A 230 -6.24 -46.57 2.39
CA ILE A 230 -6.58 -47.18 1.09
C ILE A 230 -5.53 -46.95 0.00
N CYS A 231 -4.55 -46.09 0.27
CA CYS A 231 -3.52 -45.65 -0.65
C CYS A 231 -2.40 -46.68 -0.75
N THR A 232 -1.95 -47.02 -1.96
CA THR A 232 -0.84 -47.96 -2.18
C THR A 232 0.52 -47.26 -2.24
N ALA A 233 0.54 -45.93 -2.42
CA ALA A 233 1.76 -45.15 -2.38
C ALA A 233 2.38 -45.10 -0.97
N PRO A 234 3.74 -44.99 -0.83
CA PRO A 234 4.38 -44.97 0.48
C PRO A 234 3.97 -43.76 1.32
N ILE A 235 3.31 -44.00 2.45
CA ILE A 235 2.73 -42.97 3.33
C ILE A 235 3.79 -42.00 3.87
N ASP A 236 5.00 -42.50 4.16
CA ASP A 236 6.12 -41.68 4.64
C ASP A 236 6.79 -40.87 3.53
N SER A 237 6.43 -41.05 2.26
CA SER A 237 6.99 -40.26 1.17
C SER A 237 6.58 -38.78 1.28
N ARG A 238 7.52 -37.88 0.99
CA ARG A 238 7.25 -36.43 1.02
C ARG A 238 6.19 -35.99 0.00
N ASP A 239 6.00 -36.76 -1.08
CA ASP A 239 5.00 -36.46 -2.09
C ASP A 239 3.58 -36.82 -1.62
N PHE A 240 3.41 -37.99 -1.00
CA PHE A 240 2.16 -38.38 -0.36
C PHE A 240 1.75 -37.40 0.74
N GLN A 241 2.69 -37.05 1.63
CA GLN A 241 2.46 -36.05 2.69
C GLN A 241 2.11 -34.67 2.12
N ASP A 242 2.74 -34.25 1.01
CA ASP A 242 2.38 -33.00 0.35
C ASP A 242 0.94 -33.01 -0.19
N GLY A 243 0.43 -34.17 -0.60
CA GLY A 243 -0.96 -34.37 -1.02
C GLY A 243 -2.01 -33.89 0.00
N PHE A 244 -1.78 -34.04 1.32
CA PHE A 244 -2.71 -33.57 2.36
C PHE A 244 -2.50 -32.11 2.80
N ARG A 245 -1.68 -31.34 2.09
CA ARG A 245 -1.22 -30.01 2.53
C ARG A 245 -1.67 -28.87 1.61
N SER A 246 -2.93 -28.88 1.20
CA SER A 246 -3.48 -27.90 0.26
C SER A 246 -3.78 -26.53 0.87
N PHE A 247 -4.27 -26.43 2.12
CA PHE A 247 -4.77 -25.18 2.69
C PHE A 247 -3.86 -24.62 3.81
N PRO A 248 -3.48 -23.32 3.79
CA PRO A 248 -3.54 -22.38 2.68
C PRO A 248 -2.36 -22.60 1.70
N SER A 249 -2.40 -21.95 0.52
CA SER A 249 -1.31 -22.08 -0.44
C SER A 249 -0.06 -21.29 -0.03
N GLY A 250 0.98 -22.02 0.39
CA GLY A 250 2.24 -21.41 0.83
C GLY A 250 3.01 -20.65 -0.26
N HIS A 251 2.89 -21.06 -1.52
CA HIS A 251 3.46 -20.28 -2.64
C HIS A 251 2.73 -18.94 -2.79
N SER A 252 1.40 -18.94 -2.68
CA SER A 252 0.61 -17.71 -2.74
C SER A 252 0.93 -16.79 -1.55
N SER A 253 0.94 -17.32 -0.32
CA SER A 253 1.18 -16.51 0.88
C SER A 253 2.60 -15.94 0.94
N VAL A 254 3.63 -16.71 0.59
CA VAL A 254 5.02 -16.21 0.55
C VAL A 254 5.22 -15.19 -0.56
N ALA A 255 4.62 -15.39 -1.74
CA ALA A 255 4.70 -14.42 -2.83
C ALA A 255 4.03 -13.09 -2.45
N PHE A 256 2.80 -13.11 -1.92
CA PHE A 256 2.12 -11.90 -1.48
C PHE A 256 2.77 -11.26 -0.24
N ALA A 257 3.43 -12.01 0.63
CA ALA A 257 4.21 -11.44 1.73
C ALA A 257 5.43 -10.65 1.23
N GLY A 258 6.26 -11.28 0.39
CA GLY A 258 7.52 -10.69 -0.08
C GLY A 258 7.35 -9.58 -1.12
N LEU A 259 6.60 -9.88 -2.20
CA LEU A 259 6.34 -8.92 -3.27
C LEU A 259 5.27 -7.89 -2.86
N GLY A 260 4.34 -8.23 -1.96
CA GLY A 260 3.43 -7.26 -1.36
C GLY A 260 4.14 -6.28 -0.45
N PHE A 261 5.12 -6.72 0.35
CA PHE A 261 5.96 -5.80 1.12
C PHE A 261 6.75 -4.87 0.18
N LEU A 262 7.35 -5.41 -0.89
CA LEU A 262 8.02 -4.59 -1.92
C LEU A 262 7.07 -3.57 -2.56
N SER A 263 5.84 -3.97 -2.88
CA SER A 263 4.80 -3.11 -3.43
C SER A 263 4.49 -1.91 -2.51
N LEU A 264 4.28 -2.18 -1.21
CA LEU A 264 4.02 -1.15 -0.19
C LEU A 264 5.25 -0.24 0.03
N TYR A 265 6.45 -0.82 0.07
CA TYR A 265 7.71 -0.09 0.18
C TYR A 265 7.91 0.88 -0.99
N LEU A 266 7.73 0.42 -2.24
CA LEU A 266 7.82 1.26 -3.44
C LEU A 266 6.70 2.31 -3.47
N ALA A 267 5.49 1.96 -3.08
CA ALA A 267 4.37 2.92 -2.95
C ALA A 267 4.69 4.03 -1.95
N GLY A 268 5.37 3.72 -0.84
CA GLY A 268 5.86 4.70 0.13
C GLY A 268 6.95 5.59 -0.48
N LYS A 269 7.97 5.01 -1.13
CA LYS A 269 9.09 5.79 -1.72
C LYS A 269 8.65 6.73 -2.82
N LEU A 270 7.69 6.30 -3.65
CA LEU A 270 7.14 7.08 -4.74
C LEU A 270 6.07 8.08 -4.27
N HIS A 271 5.67 8.08 -2.99
CA HIS A 271 4.49 8.76 -2.47
C HIS A 271 3.25 8.51 -3.36
N LEU A 272 2.81 7.25 -3.43
CA LEU A 272 1.71 6.81 -4.30
C LEU A 272 0.38 7.53 -4.02
N LEU A 273 0.11 7.88 -2.76
CA LEU A 273 -1.15 8.49 -2.31
C LEU A 273 -0.99 9.99 -1.97
N ASP A 274 -0.06 10.69 -2.63
CA ASP A 274 0.17 12.14 -2.49
C ASP A 274 -0.94 13.04 -3.07
N ARG A 275 -2.03 12.44 -3.57
CA ARG A 275 -3.17 13.08 -4.26
C ARG A 275 -2.80 13.79 -5.57
N ARG A 276 -1.59 13.62 -6.12
CA ARG A 276 -1.15 14.25 -7.39
C ARG A 276 -1.46 13.44 -8.65
N GLY A 277 -1.87 12.17 -8.51
CA GLY A 277 -2.46 11.38 -9.60
C GLY A 277 -1.49 10.82 -10.66
N HIS A 278 -0.19 10.71 -10.35
CA HIS A 278 0.81 10.23 -11.32
C HIS A 278 0.71 8.70 -11.57
N SER A 279 0.09 8.31 -12.69
CA SER A 279 -0.18 6.91 -13.06
C SER A 279 1.06 5.98 -13.11
N LEU A 280 2.23 6.50 -13.48
CA LEU A 280 3.47 5.70 -13.50
C LEU A 280 3.84 5.16 -12.10
N LYS A 281 3.54 5.92 -11.03
CA LYS A 281 3.75 5.45 -9.64
C LYS A 281 2.92 4.20 -9.35
N VAL A 282 1.69 4.15 -9.87
CA VAL A 282 0.75 3.03 -9.71
C VAL A 282 1.34 1.78 -10.35
N TRP A 283 1.78 1.86 -11.60
CA TRP A 283 2.34 0.71 -12.33
C TRP A 283 3.62 0.17 -11.68
N ILE A 284 4.56 1.02 -11.28
CA ILE A 284 5.77 0.59 -10.58
C ILE A 284 5.44 -0.07 -9.23
N SER A 285 4.47 0.47 -8.50
CA SER A 285 4.06 -0.08 -7.19
C SER A 285 3.27 -1.38 -7.31
N ILE A 286 2.46 -1.57 -8.35
CA ILE A 286 1.61 -2.76 -8.54
C ILE A 286 2.34 -3.90 -9.27
N ALA A 287 3.39 -3.64 -10.05
CA ALA A 287 4.14 -4.68 -10.75
C ALA A 287 4.60 -5.87 -9.86
N PRO A 288 5.08 -5.67 -8.61
CA PRO A 288 5.33 -6.77 -7.67
C PRO A 288 4.09 -7.62 -7.34
N LEU A 289 2.92 -6.99 -7.12
CA LEU A 289 1.66 -7.70 -6.84
C LEU A 289 1.16 -8.49 -8.07
N LEU A 290 1.41 -7.99 -9.29
CA LEU A 290 1.15 -8.76 -10.51
C LEU A 290 2.05 -9.99 -10.58
N GLY A 291 3.34 -9.86 -10.22
CA GLY A 291 4.23 -11.01 -10.05
C GLY A 291 3.74 -12.02 -9.02
N ALA A 292 3.28 -11.55 -7.86
CA ALA A 292 2.69 -12.40 -6.82
C ALA A 292 1.42 -13.12 -7.30
N ALA A 293 0.55 -12.42 -8.04
CA ALA A 293 -0.65 -13.00 -8.64
C ALA A 293 -0.31 -14.09 -9.69
N LEU A 294 0.72 -13.90 -10.52
CA LEU A 294 1.16 -14.93 -11.47
C LEU A 294 1.73 -16.17 -10.77
N ILE A 295 2.53 -15.99 -9.71
CA ILE A 295 3.00 -17.10 -8.87
C ILE A 295 1.82 -17.83 -8.22
N ALA A 296 0.84 -17.10 -7.70
CA ALA A 296 -0.38 -17.65 -7.10
C ALA A 296 -1.23 -18.44 -8.11
N ILE A 297 -1.45 -17.90 -9.32
CA ILE A 297 -2.18 -18.55 -10.41
C ILE A 297 -1.49 -19.83 -10.88
N SER A 298 -0.15 -19.88 -10.90
CA SER A 298 0.58 -21.10 -11.28
C SER A 298 0.16 -22.34 -10.47
N ARG A 299 -0.31 -22.14 -9.23
CA ARG A 299 -0.70 -23.20 -8.30
C ARG A 299 -2.04 -23.86 -8.61
N THR A 300 -2.96 -23.15 -9.27
CA THR A 300 -4.17 -23.78 -9.82
C THR A 300 -3.86 -24.44 -11.17
N MET A 301 -3.01 -23.81 -12.00
CA MET A 301 -2.55 -24.39 -13.27
C MET A 301 -1.77 -25.71 -13.11
N ASP A 302 -1.05 -25.88 -11.98
CA ASP A 302 -0.30 -27.08 -11.63
C ASP A 302 -1.15 -28.15 -10.91
N ASN A 303 -2.49 -27.95 -10.79
CA ASN A 303 -3.41 -28.78 -9.99
C ASN A 303 -3.01 -28.93 -8.50
N ARG A 304 -2.06 -28.13 -8.00
CA ARG A 304 -1.52 -28.26 -6.64
C ARG A 304 -2.42 -27.65 -5.58
N HIS A 305 -3.25 -26.67 -5.91
CA HIS A 305 -4.08 -25.96 -4.93
C HIS A 305 -5.45 -25.60 -5.50
N HIS A 306 -6.48 -25.61 -4.67
CA HIS A 306 -7.79 -25.06 -5.01
C HIS A 306 -7.74 -23.53 -5.00
N TRP A 307 -8.67 -22.88 -5.69
CA TRP A 307 -8.72 -21.41 -5.71
C TRP A 307 -8.92 -20.79 -4.31
N GLN A 308 -9.61 -21.46 -3.37
CA GLN A 308 -9.74 -20.97 -2.00
C GLN A 308 -8.39 -21.00 -1.25
N ASP A 309 -7.60 -22.05 -1.45
CA ASP A 309 -6.27 -22.18 -0.85
C ASP A 309 -5.35 -21.06 -1.32
N VAL A 310 -5.43 -20.74 -2.62
CA VAL A 310 -4.68 -19.65 -3.25
C VAL A 310 -5.14 -18.29 -2.75
N LEU A 311 -6.45 -18.03 -2.71
CA LEU A 311 -7.05 -16.76 -2.26
C LEU A 311 -6.75 -16.46 -0.79
N VAL A 312 -6.96 -17.43 0.10
CA VAL A 312 -6.65 -17.27 1.54
C VAL A 312 -5.13 -17.14 1.74
N GLY A 313 -4.33 -17.83 0.95
CA GLY A 313 -2.88 -17.61 0.87
C GLY A 313 -2.54 -16.16 0.51
N SER A 314 -3.11 -15.62 -0.57
CA SER A 314 -2.88 -14.22 -1.00
C SER A 314 -3.28 -13.22 0.07
N ALA A 315 -4.43 -13.43 0.72
CA ALA A 315 -4.95 -12.56 1.78
C ALA A 315 -4.04 -12.57 3.01
N LEU A 316 -3.60 -13.76 3.45
CA LEU A 316 -2.64 -13.91 4.55
C LEU A 316 -1.31 -13.22 4.24
N GLY A 317 -0.73 -13.45 3.06
CA GLY A 317 0.51 -12.79 2.64
C GLY A 317 0.36 -11.26 2.53
N SER A 318 -0.77 -10.78 2.02
CA SER A 318 -1.06 -9.34 1.94
C SER A 318 -1.19 -8.69 3.33
N LEU A 319 -1.78 -9.42 4.30
CA LEU A 319 -1.96 -8.95 5.67
C LEU A 319 -0.62 -8.87 6.42
N THR A 320 0.27 -9.86 6.27
CA THR A 320 1.60 -9.83 6.90
C THR A 320 2.53 -8.82 6.24
N ALA A 321 2.45 -8.65 4.91
CA ALA A 321 3.12 -7.56 4.18
C ALA A 321 2.68 -6.18 4.70
N TRP A 322 1.37 -5.97 4.82
CA TRP A 322 0.80 -4.73 5.38
C TRP A 322 1.27 -4.50 6.82
N PHE A 323 1.23 -5.53 7.67
CA PHE A 323 1.67 -5.44 9.06
C PHE A 323 3.16 -5.10 9.16
N GLY A 324 4.03 -5.85 8.48
CA GLY A 324 5.47 -5.63 8.49
C GLY A 324 5.88 -4.28 7.91
N TYR A 325 5.21 -3.80 6.86
CA TYR A 325 5.38 -2.42 6.37
C TYR A 325 4.95 -1.41 7.45
N ARG A 326 3.74 -1.54 7.99
CA ARG A 326 3.14 -0.53 8.87
C ARG A 326 3.77 -0.46 10.27
N PHE A 327 4.40 -1.55 10.71
CA PHE A 327 5.22 -1.63 11.92
C PHE A 327 6.49 -0.76 11.83
N TYR A 328 7.04 -0.59 10.63
CA TYR A 328 8.29 0.13 10.38
C TYR A 328 8.16 1.47 9.62
N TYR A 329 7.04 1.69 8.92
CA TYR A 329 6.79 2.85 8.08
C TYR A 329 5.44 3.55 8.35
N PRO A 330 5.34 4.88 8.15
CA PRO A 330 4.08 5.62 8.15
C PRO A 330 3.06 5.13 7.12
N SER A 331 1.81 5.56 7.26
CA SER A 331 0.75 5.26 6.29
C SER A 331 1.11 5.80 4.91
N LEU A 332 0.73 5.11 3.82
CA LEU A 332 1.01 5.53 2.44
C LEU A 332 0.43 6.93 2.09
N SER A 333 -0.59 7.38 2.83
CA SER A 333 -1.19 8.72 2.71
C SER A 333 -0.52 9.80 3.57
N SER A 334 0.58 9.48 4.27
CA SER A 334 1.37 10.42 5.08
C SER A 334 2.40 11.15 4.21
N SER A 335 2.70 12.39 4.58
CA SER A 335 3.87 13.16 4.09
C SER A 335 5.17 12.35 4.15
N ASP A 336 5.34 11.54 5.19
CA ASP A 336 6.60 10.90 5.53
C ASP A 336 6.62 9.40 5.20
N CYS A 337 5.67 8.91 4.39
CA CYS A 337 5.61 7.50 3.93
C CYS A 337 6.90 6.99 3.26
N HIS A 338 7.71 7.89 2.68
CA HIS A 338 9.01 7.56 2.10
C HIS A 338 10.09 7.25 3.15
N ARG A 339 9.87 7.56 4.43
CA ARG A 339 10.84 7.40 5.53
C ARG A 339 10.43 6.28 6.49
N PRO A 340 11.38 5.46 6.98
CA PRO A 340 11.13 4.59 8.12
C PRO A 340 10.95 5.44 9.39
N TYR A 341 10.41 4.85 10.45
CA TYR A 341 10.46 5.47 11.77
C TYR A 341 11.92 5.70 12.24
N SER A 342 12.08 6.60 13.20
CA SER A 342 13.38 6.91 13.82
C SER A 342 13.96 5.70 14.58
N PRO A 343 15.29 5.64 14.77
CA PRO A 343 15.90 4.62 15.61
C PRO A 343 15.34 4.63 17.04
N ARG A 344 15.10 3.43 17.61
CA ARG A 344 14.58 3.22 18.98
C ARG A 344 15.27 4.06 20.06
N ILE A 345 16.56 4.36 19.88
CA ILE A 345 17.36 5.19 20.78
C ILE A 345 17.67 6.53 20.08
N PRO A 346 17.14 7.68 20.57
CA PRO A 346 17.36 8.99 19.95
C PRO A 346 18.83 9.41 19.94
N SER A 347 19.20 10.38 19.11
CA SER A 347 20.59 10.86 19.03
C SER A 347 20.93 11.79 20.20
N LEU A 348 22.18 11.77 20.67
CA LEU A 348 22.64 12.66 21.74
C LEU A 348 22.43 14.14 21.35
N ASN A 349 22.73 14.50 20.10
CA ASN A 349 22.53 15.83 19.55
C ASN A 349 21.04 16.27 19.55
N SER A 350 20.10 15.38 19.27
CA SER A 350 18.66 15.69 19.38
C SER A 350 18.22 15.92 20.82
N ILE A 351 18.85 15.25 21.79
CA ILE A 351 18.54 15.42 23.22
C ILE A 351 19.10 16.75 23.74
N SER A 352 20.33 17.12 23.38
CA SER A 352 20.90 18.42 23.77
C SER A 352 20.16 19.61 23.15
N VAL A 353 19.65 19.48 21.92
CA VAL A 353 18.81 20.52 21.29
C VAL A 353 17.47 20.67 22.01
N SER A 354 16.81 19.55 22.40
CA SER A 354 15.61 19.63 23.24
C SER A 354 15.88 20.29 24.58
N TYR A 355 16.99 19.97 25.25
CA TYR A 355 17.31 20.48 26.58
C TYR A 355 17.53 22.01 26.58
N HIS A 356 18.36 22.52 25.67
CA HIS A 356 18.60 23.97 25.57
C HIS A 356 17.39 24.75 25.03
N GLY A 357 16.50 24.11 24.27
CA GLY A 357 15.23 24.71 23.83
C GLY A 357 14.17 24.87 24.94
N GLU A 358 14.34 24.17 26.07
CA GLU A 358 13.53 24.39 27.27
C GLU A 358 14.16 25.48 28.17
N GLU A 359 15.49 25.47 28.36
CA GLU A 359 16.22 26.52 29.11
C GLU A 359 16.05 27.92 28.50
N SER A 360 16.06 28.05 27.17
CA SER A 360 15.94 29.38 26.52
C SER A 360 14.56 30.04 26.66
N ASN A 361 13.57 29.37 27.27
CA ASN A 361 12.22 29.89 27.49
C ASN A 361 11.88 30.21 28.96
N SER A 362 12.76 29.89 29.94
CA SER A 362 12.48 30.18 31.35
C SER A 362 12.93 31.58 31.81
N ASP A 363 13.95 32.15 31.17
CA ASP A 363 14.80 33.19 31.79
C ASP A 363 14.44 34.64 31.40
N HIS A 364 13.22 34.88 30.91
CA HIS A 364 12.73 36.22 30.51
C HIS A 364 11.47 36.69 31.27
N SER A 365 11.33 36.33 32.56
CA SER A 365 10.21 36.81 33.38
C SER A 365 10.47 37.01 34.89
N ARG A 366 11.62 37.57 35.29
CA ARG A 366 11.78 38.21 36.63
C ARG A 366 12.94 39.21 36.73
N SER A 367 12.77 40.19 37.62
CA SER A 367 13.54 41.44 37.77
C SER A 367 13.43 42.39 36.55
N SER A 368 13.40 43.72 36.69
CA SER A 368 13.54 44.54 37.91
C SER A 368 12.25 45.28 38.29
N SER A 369 12.08 45.61 39.57
CA SER A 369 11.17 46.65 40.08
C SER A 369 11.63 47.12 41.46
N SER A 370 12.34 48.25 41.49
CA SER A 370 12.68 49.08 42.67
C SER A 370 13.46 50.31 42.20
N GLY A 371 12.98 51.51 42.54
CA GLY A 371 13.47 52.77 41.97
C GLY A 371 12.86 53.09 40.60
N ASP A 372 12.40 54.30 40.29
CA ASP A 372 12.43 55.55 41.07
C ASP A 372 11.08 56.30 41.02
N ILE A 373 10.90 57.21 41.99
CA ILE A 373 9.71 58.05 42.12
C ILE A 373 10.05 59.47 41.66
N GLU A 374 9.63 59.87 40.47
CA GLU A 374 9.45 61.29 40.15
C GLU A 374 8.49 61.56 38.99
N ASN A 375 7.94 62.76 38.94
CA ASN A 375 7.20 63.35 37.81
C ASN A 375 5.85 62.71 37.40
N GLN A 376 4.89 62.66 38.33
CA GLN A 376 3.47 62.88 38.00
C GLN A 376 2.81 63.89 38.96
N LEU A 377 2.83 65.17 38.59
CA LEU A 377 2.04 66.27 39.17
C LEU A 377 1.75 67.31 38.08
N ILE A 378 0.63 68.04 38.20
CA ILE A 378 0.16 69.12 37.29
C ILE A 378 -0.27 68.59 35.90
N GLN A 379 -1.49 68.76 35.36
CA GLN A 379 -2.81 69.27 35.79
C GLN A 379 -3.85 68.42 35.00
N ALA A 380 -4.99 67.93 35.54
CA ALA A 380 -6.13 68.63 36.15
C ALA A 380 -7.11 69.33 35.17
N GLY A 381 -7.84 68.54 34.37
CA GLY A 381 -9.30 68.76 34.16
C GLY A 381 -9.84 69.23 32.79
N VAL A 382 -11.18 69.23 32.73
CA VAL A 382 -12.11 69.81 31.71
C VAL A 382 -12.40 68.98 30.43
N ASN A 383 -13.70 68.69 30.26
CA ASN A 383 -14.39 68.20 29.04
C ASN A 383 -15.23 69.37 28.44
N PRO A 384 -16.01 69.19 27.35
CA PRO A 384 -15.76 68.67 25.99
C PRO A 384 -16.09 69.77 24.93
N ILE A 385 -16.43 69.44 23.66
CA ILE A 385 -17.49 70.06 22.77
C ILE A 385 -17.18 70.08 21.23
N SER A 386 -18.21 69.72 20.44
CA SER A 386 -18.58 69.98 19.01
C SER A 386 -17.65 69.85 17.77
N LEU A 387 -18.24 69.18 16.77
CA LEU A 387 -18.18 69.31 15.28
C LEU A 387 -18.43 70.75 14.72
N PRO A 388 -18.41 71.05 13.38
CA PRO A 388 -18.00 70.29 12.17
C PRO A 388 -17.17 71.06 11.07
N SER A 389 -16.71 70.33 10.04
CA SER A 389 -16.59 70.70 8.58
C SER A 389 -15.84 71.95 8.05
N SER A 390 -14.97 71.78 7.02
CA SER A 390 -15.26 72.10 5.59
C SER A 390 -14.05 72.41 4.64
N ILE A 391 -14.19 72.03 3.35
CA ILE A 391 -13.69 72.69 2.09
C ILE A 391 -12.20 72.54 1.61
N HIS A 392 -12.07 72.62 0.27
CA HIS A 392 -10.95 72.44 -0.70
C HIS A 392 -10.14 73.76 -0.97
N PRO A 393 -9.21 73.98 -1.97
CA PRO A 393 -8.99 73.29 -3.28
C PRO A 393 -7.56 73.20 -3.94
N HIS A 394 -7.50 72.57 -5.14
CA HIS A 394 -6.66 72.75 -6.36
C HIS A 394 -5.11 72.90 -6.40
N HIS A 395 -4.44 72.11 -7.29
CA HIS A 395 -3.82 72.53 -8.59
C HIS A 395 -3.16 71.30 -9.33
N THR A 396 -3.67 70.81 -10.48
CA THR A 396 -3.35 71.06 -11.93
C THR A 396 -2.02 70.52 -12.52
N SER A 397 -2.11 69.76 -13.63
CA SER A 397 -1.01 69.35 -14.54
C SER A 397 -0.73 70.40 -15.66
N PRO A 398 0.32 70.26 -16.50
CA PRO A 398 0.15 69.62 -17.84
C PRO A 398 1.39 68.92 -18.47
N LYS A 399 1.24 68.47 -19.73
CA LYS A 399 2.25 68.01 -20.75
C LYS A 399 2.46 69.15 -21.81
N PRO A 400 3.20 69.06 -22.96
CA PRO A 400 3.62 67.90 -23.80
C PRO A 400 5.03 67.97 -24.51
N GLU A 401 5.24 67.08 -25.50
CA GLU A 401 6.11 67.15 -26.73
C GLU A 401 7.64 67.41 -26.67
N GLY A 402 8.47 66.86 -27.59
CA GLY A 402 8.19 65.96 -28.73
C GLY A 402 9.44 65.35 -29.43
N ASP A 403 9.18 64.35 -30.28
CA ASP A 403 9.96 63.86 -31.46
C ASP A 403 11.35 63.20 -31.18
N ASP A 404 12.03 62.38 -32.03
CA ASP A 404 11.77 61.50 -33.20
C ASP A 404 13.06 60.64 -33.46
N ASP A 405 13.21 59.67 -34.36
CA ASP A 405 12.47 58.43 -34.73
C ASP A 405 13.46 57.48 -35.51
N ILE A 406 12.99 56.37 -36.10
CA ILE A 406 13.63 55.50 -37.13
C ILE A 406 14.79 54.60 -36.60
N SER A 407 14.73 53.24 -36.62
CA SER A 407 13.75 52.25 -37.14
C SER A 407 14.11 50.83 -36.57
N MET A 408 13.72 49.61 -37.01
CA MET A 408 13.11 49.07 -38.25
C MET A 408 12.36 47.71 -38.03
N VAL A 409 11.49 47.38 -39.00
CA VAL A 409 11.05 46.06 -39.57
C VAL A 409 11.27 44.73 -38.78
N SER A 410 10.31 43.84 -38.42
CA SER A 410 8.98 43.37 -38.96
C SER A 410 9.06 42.12 -39.89
N ARG A 411 8.19 41.09 -39.92
CA ARG A 411 7.01 40.65 -39.10
C ARG A 411 6.67 39.14 -39.30
N TYR A 412 6.06 38.53 -38.28
CA TYR A 412 4.92 37.57 -38.23
C TYR A 412 4.58 36.50 -39.30
N SER A 413 3.95 35.42 -38.79
CA SER A 413 3.26 34.29 -39.45
C SER A 413 1.95 34.69 -40.18
N ASN A 414 1.21 33.86 -40.96
CA ASN A 414 0.51 32.64 -40.52
C ASN A 414 -0.27 31.86 -41.63
N LEU A 415 -0.61 30.58 -41.33
CA LEU A 415 -1.81 29.77 -41.73
C LEU A 415 -2.13 29.34 -43.19
N ASN A 416 -2.34 28.01 -43.32
CA ASN A 416 -3.35 27.24 -44.08
C ASN A 416 -3.77 27.58 -45.54
N ASN A 417 -3.50 26.65 -46.48
CA ASN A 417 -4.51 25.67 -46.96
C ASN A 417 -3.96 24.64 -47.98
N ASN A 418 -4.72 23.55 -48.19
CA ASN A 418 -4.56 22.47 -49.18
C ASN A 418 -5.98 22.25 -49.83
N PRO A 419 -6.22 21.45 -50.92
CA PRO A 419 -5.44 20.30 -51.42
C PRO A 419 -5.33 20.07 -52.95
N THR A 420 -4.44 19.14 -53.34
CA THR A 420 -4.49 18.20 -54.52
C THR A 420 -4.66 18.68 -55.97
N ARG A 421 -3.82 18.14 -56.90
CA ARG A 421 -4.24 17.26 -58.04
C ARG A 421 -3.12 16.88 -59.05
N THR A 422 -2.68 15.60 -59.07
CA THR A 422 -1.95 14.86 -60.16
C THR A 422 -0.62 15.44 -60.71
N GLN A 423 0.31 14.72 -61.38
CA GLN A 423 0.30 13.39 -62.02
C GLN A 423 1.72 12.72 -61.99
N LEU A 424 1.82 11.42 -62.34
CA LEU A 424 3.10 10.68 -62.57
C LEU A 424 3.58 10.87 -64.04
N PRO A 425 4.85 10.55 -64.43
CA PRO A 425 5.53 9.23 -64.34
C PRO A 425 6.91 9.33 -63.61
N SER A 426 7.92 8.44 -63.65
CA SER A 426 8.31 7.30 -64.52
C SER A 426 9.18 6.25 -63.77
N GLN A 427 9.58 5.17 -64.47
CA GLN A 427 10.80 4.35 -64.20
C GLN A 427 11.68 4.32 -65.47
N PRO A 428 12.88 3.70 -65.42
CA PRO A 428 12.97 2.34 -66.00
C PRO A 428 13.64 1.30 -65.08
N LYS A 429 13.73 0.05 -65.57
CA LYS A 429 14.21 -1.16 -64.87
C LYS A 429 15.67 -1.49 -65.19
N LEU A 430 16.26 -2.35 -64.35
CA LEU A 430 17.08 -3.58 -64.58
C LEU A 430 18.05 -3.72 -63.39
N GLU A 431 18.40 -4.92 -62.91
CA GLU A 431 18.05 -6.27 -63.37
C GLU A 431 17.55 -7.13 -62.19
#